data_AF-A0AA36Y3H2-F1
#
_entry.id   AF-A0AA36Y3H2-F1
#
_cell.length_a   1.000
_cell.length_b   1.000
_cell.length_c   1.000
_cell.angle_alpha   90.00
_cell.angle_beta   90.00
_cell.angle_gamma   90.00
#
_symmetry.space_group_name_H-M   'P 1'
#
loop_
_entity.id
_entity.type
_entity.pdbx_description
1 polymer ?
#
loop_
_entity_poly.entity_id
_entity_poly.type
_entity_poly.pdbx_seq_one_letter_code
_entity_poly.pdbx_strand_id
1 'polypeptide(L)'
;MSKHIEIRLDPLTDGFTENKAAVNAIRADRHALIIATNGDFRLTDIREADTILRELATSECSGSIILEDVPDGIDFLVIFNDHKAFDLEESRFFVGSMLMLKMEGKRLHGLTDEEVYKVKDMMDGRMVTLVDEGDTFSALTLFKEDRMSRTIPRAYVTAAWDKNPVVAKEEARKYCSELIREGYLPLCPVLAFDGIFSTEDTESHKRRREMSEDLLRRARFLVICGKEQNDEVNDDIAIARKAKVIVTSLEGVIGYE
;
A
#
# COMPACT_ATOMS: atom_id res chain seq x y z
N MET A 1 2.90 27.31 38.07
CA MET A 1 2.10 26.41 38.94
C MET A 1 1.40 27.26 39.99
N SER A 2 0.13 27.60 39.82
CA SER A 2 -0.66 28.23 40.89
C SER A 2 -1.61 27.19 41.47
N LYS A 3 -1.56 27.00 42.79
CA LYS A 3 -2.53 26.20 43.54
C LYS A 3 -3.53 27.16 44.17
N HIS A 4 -4.81 26.86 44.07
CA HIS A 4 -5.87 27.62 44.73
C HIS A 4 -6.55 26.72 45.77
N ILE A 5 -6.90 27.29 46.91
CA ILE A 5 -7.60 26.59 47.99
C ILE A 5 -9.08 26.95 47.90
N GLU A 6 -9.94 25.94 47.91
CA GLU A 6 -11.39 26.09 47.97
C GLU A 6 -11.90 25.13 49.07
N ILE A 7 -12.67 25.65 50.03
CA ILE A 7 -13.17 24.89 51.20
C ILE A 7 -14.69 24.99 51.20
N ARG A 8 -15.37 23.85 51.05
CA ARG A 8 -16.84 23.73 50.96
C ARG A 8 -17.45 22.90 52.09
N LEU A 9 -16.67 22.58 53.13
CA LEU A 9 -17.08 21.78 54.30
C LEU A 9 -17.49 20.34 53.92
N ASP A 10 -16.82 19.78 52.91
CA ASP A 10 -16.89 18.36 52.55
C ASP A 10 -15.52 17.70 52.82
N PRO A 11 -15.40 16.87 53.89
CA PRO A 11 -14.12 16.28 54.29
C PRO A 11 -13.54 15.27 53.28
N LEU A 12 -14.27 14.89 52.22
CA LEU A 12 -13.76 14.04 51.14
C LEU A 12 -13.17 14.83 49.96
N THR A 13 -13.56 16.10 49.77
CA THR A 13 -13.19 16.88 48.58
C THR A 13 -12.48 18.21 48.88
N ASP A 14 -12.45 18.66 50.14
CA ASP A 14 -11.77 19.87 50.57
C ASP A 14 -10.23 19.72 50.58
N GLY A 15 -9.51 20.65 49.92
CA GLY A 15 -8.03 20.65 49.89
C GLY A 15 -7.41 21.37 48.68
N PHE A 16 -6.11 21.15 48.43
CA PHE A 16 -5.43 21.66 47.23
C PHE A 16 -6.01 20.98 45.97
N THR A 17 -6.76 21.72 45.16
CA THR A 17 -7.17 21.25 43.85
C THR A 17 -6.10 21.62 42.82
N GLU A 18 -5.51 20.62 42.19
CA GLU A 18 -4.72 20.84 40.99
C GLU A 18 -5.67 21.15 39.83
N ASN A 19 -5.39 22.22 39.11
CA ASN A 19 -6.21 22.67 38.00
C ASN A 19 -6.13 21.66 36.83
N LYS A 20 -6.95 20.61 36.87
CA LYS A 20 -7.11 19.61 35.80
C LYS A 20 -7.77 20.18 34.54
N ALA A 21 -8.04 21.49 34.48
CA ALA A 21 -8.47 22.17 33.26
C ALA A 21 -7.33 22.35 32.24
N ALA A 22 -6.06 22.19 32.64
CA ALA A 22 -4.92 22.39 31.74
C ALA A 22 -4.68 21.25 30.73
N VAL A 23 -5.31 20.07 30.87
CA VAL A 23 -5.19 19.00 29.87
C VAL A 23 -6.19 19.17 28.73
N ASN A 24 -7.30 19.88 28.96
CA ASN A 24 -8.37 20.08 27.96
C ASN A 24 -8.25 21.40 27.19
N ALA A 25 -7.44 22.36 27.64
CA ALA A 25 -7.29 23.65 26.99
C ALA A 25 -6.32 23.65 25.79
N ILE A 26 -5.60 22.55 25.52
CA ILE A 26 -4.66 22.41 24.39
C ILE A 26 -5.35 21.80 23.14
N ARG A 27 -6.67 21.54 23.17
CA ARG A 27 -7.41 20.87 22.07
C ARG A 27 -8.48 21.74 21.41
N ALA A 28 -8.31 23.06 21.38
CA ALA A 28 -9.24 23.96 20.70
C ALA A 28 -9.04 24.00 19.16
N ASP A 29 -7.95 23.40 18.67
CA ASP A 29 -7.49 23.42 17.28
C ASP A 29 -7.59 22.05 16.58
N ARG A 30 -8.07 21.01 17.28
CA ARG A 30 -8.13 19.64 16.76
C ARG A 30 -9.53 19.05 16.83
N HIS A 31 -10.03 18.64 15.68
CA HIS A 31 -11.40 18.17 15.50
C HIS A 31 -11.41 16.78 14.86
N ALA A 32 -12.40 15.96 15.19
CA ALA A 32 -12.69 14.83 14.32
C ALA A 32 -13.53 15.34 13.14
N LEU A 33 -13.30 14.78 11.96
CA LEU A 33 -14.02 15.17 10.75
C LEU A 33 -15.08 14.12 10.44
N ILE A 34 -16.31 14.55 10.21
CA ILE A 34 -17.35 13.73 9.62
C ILE A 34 -17.59 14.23 8.21
N ILE A 35 -17.41 13.35 7.23
CA ILE A 35 -17.61 13.67 5.81
C ILE A 35 -18.48 12.62 5.14
N ALA A 36 -19.38 13.06 4.29
CA ALA A 36 -20.27 12.23 3.49
C ALA A 36 -19.74 12.07 2.07
N THR A 37 -20.14 11.00 1.39
CA THR A 37 -19.70 10.72 0.02
C THR A 37 -20.14 11.77 -1.00
N ASN A 38 -21.16 12.56 -0.68
CA ASN A 38 -21.60 13.72 -1.48
C ASN A 38 -20.75 14.99 -1.27
N GLY A 39 -19.72 14.95 -0.43
CA GLY A 39 -18.84 16.08 -0.11
C GLY A 39 -19.29 16.94 1.07
N ASP A 40 -20.50 16.72 1.61
CA ASP A 40 -20.95 17.42 2.82
C ASP A 40 -20.10 16.99 4.02
N PHE A 41 -19.70 17.95 4.85
CA PHE A 41 -18.87 17.66 6.00
C PHE A 41 -19.19 18.55 7.20
N ARG A 42 -18.80 18.08 8.38
CA ARG A 42 -18.81 18.85 9.62
C ARG A 42 -17.66 18.43 10.52
N LEU A 43 -17.22 19.36 11.35
CA LEU A 43 -16.29 19.09 12.43
C LEU A 43 -17.07 18.64 13.68
N THR A 44 -16.47 17.74 14.45
CA THR A 44 -17.01 17.27 15.72
C THR A 44 -15.92 17.21 16.80
N ASP A 45 -16.36 17.28 18.06
CA ASP A 45 -15.48 17.13 19.20
C ASP A 45 -15.13 15.65 19.45
N ILE A 46 -14.14 15.43 20.32
CA ILE A 46 -13.64 14.08 20.59
C ILE A 46 -14.65 13.22 21.36
N ARG A 47 -15.65 13.82 22.04
CA ARG A 47 -16.65 13.09 22.85
C ARG A 47 -17.71 12.50 21.95
N GLU A 48 -18.21 13.29 21.00
CA GLU A 48 -19.12 12.80 19.97
C GLU A 48 -18.42 11.76 19.10
N ALA A 49 -17.16 11.98 18.70
CA ALA A 49 -16.37 10.97 18.00
C ALA A 49 -16.24 9.65 18.79
N ASP A 50 -15.93 9.70 20.10
CA ASP A 50 -15.88 8.49 20.96
C ASP A 50 -17.24 7.78 21.04
N THR A 51 -18.33 8.53 21.03
CA THR A 51 -19.69 7.96 21.04
C THR A 51 -19.95 7.19 19.75
N ILE A 52 -19.66 7.79 18.59
CA ILE A 52 -19.79 7.15 17.28
C ILE A 52 -18.94 5.88 17.19
N LEU A 53 -17.68 5.93 17.65
CA LEU A 53 -16.78 4.77 17.67
C LEU A 53 -17.35 3.62 18.50
N ARG A 54 -17.92 3.90 19.67
CA ARG A 54 -18.54 2.88 20.53
C ARG A 54 -19.79 2.29 19.90
N GLU A 55 -20.64 3.10 19.27
CA GLU A 55 -21.84 2.62 18.57
C GLU A 55 -21.48 1.73 17.37
N LEU A 56 -20.46 2.11 16.60
CA LEU A 56 -19.96 1.27 15.50
C LEU A 56 -19.32 -0.03 15.99
N ALA A 57 -18.59 0.01 17.11
CA ALA A 57 -17.99 -1.18 17.70
C ALA A 57 -19.04 -2.14 18.29
N THR A 58 -20.08 -1.62 18.95
CA THR A 58 -21.14 -2.44 19.57
C THR A 58 -22.09 -3.07 18.56
N SER A 59 -22.21 -2.48 17.36
CA SER A 59 -23.03 -3.03 16.29
C SER A 59 -22.33 -4.11 15.46
N GLU A 60 -21.02 -4.34 15.65
CA GLU A 60 -20.18 -5.21 14.81
C GLU A 60 -20.15 -4.81 13.32
N CYS A 61 -20.52 -3.57 13.00
CA CYS A 61 -20.62 -3.07 11.63
C CYS A 61 -19.48 -2.12 11.26
N SER A 62 -18.38 -2.06 12.03
CA SER A 62 -17.33 -1.07 11.78
C SER A 62 -16.39 -1.50 10.66
N GLY A 63 -16.37 -0.72 9.57
CA GLY A 63 -15.35 -0.78 8.53
C GLY A 63 -14.32 0.33 8.72
N SER A 64 -13.08 0.10 8.32
CA SER A 64 -12.03 1.12 8.36
C SER A 64 -11.05 1.02 7.21
N ILE A 65 -10.57 2.15 6.71
CA ILE A 65 -9.44 2.25 5.78
C ILE A 65 -8.39 3.23 6.31
N ILE A 66 -7.14 3.05 5.89
CA ILE A 66 -6.05 3.98 6.18
C ILE A 66 -5.76 4.79 4.91
N LEU A 67 -5.69 6.10 5.06
CA LEU A 67 -5.17 7.02 4.05
C LEU A 67 -3.73 7.35 4.45
N GLU A 68 -2.77 6.81 3.70
CA GLU A 68 -1.35 7.06 3.90
C GLU A 68 -0.92 8.32 3.17
N ASP A 69 -0.24 9.22 3.86
CA ASP A 69 0.38 10.39 3.28
C ASP A 69 1.91 10.22 3.22
N VAL A 70 2.40 9.94 2.01
CA VAL A 70 3.78 9.51 1.72
C VAL A 70 4.88 10.57 2.02
N PRO A 71 4.61 11.88 2.16
CA PRO A 71 5.62 12.83 2.63
C PRO A 71 5.90 12.82 4.14
N ASP A 72 4.90 12.57 5.00
CA ASP A 72 5.03 12.80 6.46
C ASP A 72 4.91 11.52 7.33
N GLY A 73 4.56 10.37 6.73
CA GLY A 73 4.32 9.12 7.47
C GLY A 73 3.14 9.21 8.45
N ILE A 74 2.21 10.14 8.18
CA ILE A 74 0.99 10.33 8.95
C ILE A 74 -0.11 9.48 8.31
N ASP A 75 -0.70 8.63 9.12
CA ASP A 75 -1.82 7.79 8.72
C ASP A 75 -3.13 8.43 9.18
N PHE A 76 -4.07 8.64 8.26
CA PHE A 76 -5.42 9.05 8.61
C PHE A 76 -6.35 7.83 8.59
N LEU A 77 -7.03 7.61 9.70
CA LEU A 77 -7.99 6.52 9.85
C LEU A 77 -9.38 7.02 9.45
N VAL A 78 -9.97 6.36 8.47
CA VAL A 78 -11.37 6.57 8.07
C VAL A 78 -12.19 5.40 8.58
N ILE A 79 -13.29 5.69 9.26
CA ILE A 79 -14.14 4.71 9.92
C ILE A 79 -15.58 4.92 9.47
N PHE A 80 -16.27 3.84 9.16
CA PHE A 80 -17.62 3.90 8.60
C PHE A 80 -18.43 2.66 8.98
N ASN A 81 -19.72 2.70 8.65
CA ASN A 81 -20.60 1.55 8.80
C ASN A 81 -20.48 0.65 7.56
N ASP A 82 -19.84 -0.51 7.72
CA ASP A 82 -19.57 -1.49 6.66
C ASP A 82 -20.83 -2.10 6.05
N HIS A 83 -21.99 -2.03 6.72
CA HIS A 83 -23.27 -2.41 6.11
C HIS A 83 -23.73 -1.47 5.00
N LYS A 84 -23.13 -0.28 4.88
CA LYS A 84 -23.35 0.64 3.75
C LYS A 84 -22.28 0.51 2.67
N ALA A 85 -21.41 -0.50 2.79
CA ALA A 85 -20.49 -0.88 1.74
C ALA A 85 -21.08 -2.02 0.90
N PHE A 86 -20.80 -2.01 -0.40
CA PHE A 86 -21.26 -3.02 -1.35
C PHE A 86 -20.22 -3.25 -2.44
N ASP A 87 -20.26 -4.43 -3.03
CA ASP A 87 -19.36 -4.83 -4.12
C ASP A 87 -20.04 -4.63 -5.47
N LEU A 88 -19.32 -4.04 -6.41
CA LEU A 88 -19.72 -3.89 -7.80
C LEU A 88 -18.52 -4.20 -8.70
N GLU A 89 -18.66 -5.19 -9.58
CA GLU A 89 -17.56 -5.74 -10.40
C GLU A 89 -16.35 -6.17 -9.53
N GLU A 90 -15.17 -5.58 -9.77
CA GLU A 90 -13.90 -5.84 -9.08
C GLU A 90 -13.58 -4.75 -8.03
N SER A 91 -14.60 -4.10 -7.45
CA SER A 91 -14.41 -2.99 -6.52
C SER A 91 -15.47 -2.93 -5.44
N ARG A 92 -15.04 -2.53 -4.24
CA ARG A 92 -15.91 -2.30 -3.10
C ARG A 92 -16.11 -0.82 -2.88
N PHE A 93 -17.36 -0.42 -2.84
CA PHE A 93 -17.79 0.96 -2.69
C PHE A 93 -18.49 1.16 -1.35
N PHE A 94 -18.45 2.38 -0.85
CA PHE A 94 -19.18 2.81 0.34
C PHE A 94 -20.01 4.05 0.01
N VAL A 95 -21.23 4.12 0.55
CA VAL A 95 -22.10 5.29 0.44
C VAL A 95 -22.57 5.70 1.84
N GLY A 96 -22.42 6.99 2.16
CA GLY A 96 -22.85 7.55 3.43
C GLY A 96 -21.81 8.44 4.08
N SER A 97 -21.84 8.52 5.41
CA SER A 97 -20.95 9.37 6.20
C SER A 97 -19.89 8.56 6.94
N MET A 98 -18.73 9.17 7.10
CA MET A 98 -17.52 8.54 7.64
C MET A 98 -16.89 9.45 8.67
N LEU A 99 -16.29 8.85 9.70
CA LEU A 99 -15.52 9.54 10.72
C LEU A 99 -14.03 9.45 10.40
N MET A 100 -13.31 10.56 10.51
CA MET A 100 -11.90 10.66 10.20
C MET A 100 -11.11 11.20 11.37
N LEU A 101 -10.02 10.50 11.68
CA LEU A 101 -9.12 10.77 12.79
C LEU A 101 -7.68 10.55 12.35
N LYS A 102 -6.75 11.27 12.96
CA LYS A 102 -5.31 11.04 12.77
C LYS A 102 -4.87 9.85 13.61
N MET A 103 -4.06 8.96 13.03
CA MET A 103 -3.40 7.88 13.74
C MET A 103 -1.91 8.23 13.94
N GLU A 104 -1.46 8.23 15.19
CA GLU A 104 -0.04 8.33 15.53
C GLU A 104 0.35 7.09 16.35
N GLY A 105 0.94 6.11 15.68
CA GLY A 105 1.18 4.78 16.26
C GLY A 105 -0.13 4.06 16.57
N LYS A 106 -0.40 3.79 17.86
CA LYS A 106 -1.64 3.13 18.32
C LYS A 106 -2.67 4.11 18.90
N ARG A 107 -2.49 5.42 18.70
CA ARG A 107 -3.33 6.45 19.33
C ARG A 107 -4.06 7.25 18.26
N LEU A 108 -5.34 7.52 18.53
CA LEU A 108 -6.19 8.36 17.70
C LEU A 108 -6.19 9.80 18.22
N HIS A 109 -6.03 10.75 17.29
CA HIS A 109 -6.03 12.17 17.54
C HIS A 109 -7.02 12.89 16.61
N GLY A 110 -7.52 14.03 17.06
CA GLY A 110 -8.23 14.96 16.18
C GLY A 110 -7.26 15.57 15.16
N LEU A 111 -7.83 16.00 14.03
CA LEU A 111 -7.18 16.65 12.90
C LEU A 111 -7.07 18.15 13.15
N THR A 112 -5.95 18.75 12.75
CA THR A 112 -5.83 20.21 12.60
C THR A 112 -6.61 20.70 11.38
N ASP A 113 -6.85 22.01 11.27
CA ASP A 113 -7.54 22.58 10.09
C ASP A 113 -6.82 22.25 8.77
N GLU A 114 -5.48 22.28 8.77
CA GLU A 114 -4.66 21.91 7.60
C GLU A 114 -4.82 20.42 7.26
N GLU A 115 -4.80 19.54 8.26
CA GLU A 115 -5.02 18.11 8.08
C GLU A 115 -6.44 17.82 7.56
N VAL A 116 -7.45 18.60 7.97
CA VAL A 116 -8.82 18.49 7.44
C VAL A 116 -8.83 18.76 5.93
N TYR A 117 -8.19 19.84 5.45
CA TYR A 117 -8.13 20.11 4.01
C TYR A 117 -7.40 19.01 3.25
N LYS A 118 -6.29 18.51 3.81
CA LYS A 118 -5.50 17.43 3.22
C LYS A 118 -6.30 16.13 3.07
N VAL A 119 -6.98 15.71 4.14
CA VAL A 119 -7.81 14.50 4.13
C VAL A 119 -8.96 14.63 3.14
N LYS A 120 -9.58 15.82 3.02
CA LYS A 120 -10.61 16.07 2.01
C LYS A 120 -10.10 15.91 0.58
N ASP A 121 -8.91 16.44 0.27
CA ASP A 121 -8.29 16.28 -1.04
C ASP A 121 -7.97 14.81 -1.36
N MET A 122 -7.38 14.09 -0.39
CA MET A 122 -7.13 12.64 -0.51
C MET A 122 -8.43 11.84 -0.73
N MET A 123 -9.52 12.29 -0.14
CA MET A 123 -10.85 11.69 -0.24
C MET A 123 -11.49 11.94 -1.60
N ASP A 124 -11.45 13.18 -2.10
CA ASP A 124 -11.98 13.56 -3.41
C ASP A 124 -11.32 12.73 -4.52
N GLY A 125 -10.03 12.42 -4.39
CA GLY A 125 -9.31 11.51 -5.30
C GLY A 125 -9.80 10.05 -5.32
N ARG A 126 -10.61 9.63 -4.33
CA ARG A 126 -11.19 8.28 -4.23
C ARG A 126 -12.70 8.23 -4.43
N MET A 127 -13.35 9.39 -4.60
CA MET A 127 -14.78 9.47 -4.89
C MET A 127 -15.05 9.11 -6.35
N VAL A 128 -16.10 8.34 -6.56
CA VAL A 128 -16.61 8.02 -7.90
C VAL A 128 -18.10 8.33 -7.97
N THR A 129 -18.57 8.65 -9.16
CA THR A 129 -19.99 8.81 -9.45
C THR A 129 -20.51 7.50 -10.02
N LEU A 130 -21.46 6.88 -9.33
CA LEU A 130 -22.16 5.68 -9.78
C LEU A 130 -23.55 6.08 -10.31
N VAL A 131 -24.05 5.31 -11.29
CA VAL A 131 -25.36 5.49 -11.89
C VAL A 131 -26.12 4.17 -11.81
N ASP A 132 -27.30 4.20 -11.20
CA ASP A 132 -28.19 3.04 -11.07
C ASP A 132 -29.62 3.44 -11.41
N GLU A 133 -30.24 2.77 -12.38
CA GLU A 133 -31.62 2.98 -12.86
C GLU A 133 -32.06 4.45 -13.11
N GLY A 134 -31.11 5.36 -13.33
CA GLY A 134 -31.37 6.79 -13.56
C GLY A 134 -31.02 7.71 -12.38
N ASP A 135 -30.77 7.14 -11.21
CA ASP A 135 -30.22 7.86 -10.06
C ASP A 135 -28.70 7.91 -10.13
N THR A 136 -28.14 9.05 -9.74
CA THR A 136 -26.69 9.28 -9.72
C THR A 136 -26.26 9.60 -8.29
N PHE A 137 -25.27 8.88 -7.77
CA PHE A 137 -24.78 9.10 -6.41
C PHE A 137 -23.26 8.97 -6.32
N SER A 138 -22.68 9.70 -5.38
CA SER A 138 -21.26 9.63 -5.08
C SER A 138 -20.98 8.50 -4.09
N ALA A 139 -19.96 7.71 -4.40
CA ALA A 139 -19.50 6.61 -3.57
C ALA A 139 -17.99 6.72 -3.34
N LEU A 140 -17.55 6.36 -2.13
CA LEU A 140 -16.14 6.18 -1.85
C LEU A 140 -15.70 4.81 -2.35
N THR A 141 -14.63 4.77 -3.14
CA THR A 141 -13.93 3.51 -3.43
C THR A 141 -13.14 3.09 -2.19
N LEU A 142 -13.64 2.11 -1.42
CA LEU A 142 -12.97 1.61 -0.21
C LEU A 142 -11.71 0.84 -0.58
N PHE A 143 -11.89 -0.04 -1.55
CA PHE A 143 -10.88 -0.82 -2.18
C PHE A 143 -11.34 -0.97 -3.63
N LYS A 144 -10.57 -0.45 -4.58
CA LYS A 144 -10.43 -1.23 -5.82
C LYS A 144 -9.89 -2.57 -5.33
N GLU A 145 -10.22 -3.71 -5.92
CA GLU A 145 -9.52 -4.94 -5.59
C GLU A 145 -8.04 -4.75 -5.94
N ASP A 146 -7.29 -4.08 -5.06
CA ASP A 146 -5.90 -3.75 -5.20
C ASP A 146 -5.20 -4.96 -4.63
N ARG A 147 -5.31 -6.03 -5.42
CA ARG A 147 -4.15 -6.81 -5.75
C ARG A 147 -3.38 -7.34 -4.51
N MET A 148 -4.11 -7.86 -3.52
CA MET A 148 -3.67 -9.11 -2.86
C MET A 148 -3.65 -10.28 -3.88
N SER A 149 -4.20 -10.06 -5.09
CA SER A 149 -3.99 -10.86 -6.30
C SER A 149 -3.27 -10.11 -7.45
N ARG A 150 -2.38 -9.12 -7.17
CA ARG A 150 -1.35 -8.73 -8.17
C ARG A 150 -0.60 -10.02 -8.42
N THR A 151 -0.83 -10.70 -9.55
CA THR A 151 0.16 -11.65 -10.02
C THR A 151 1.43 -10.84 -10.17
N ILE A 152 2.38 -11.05 -9.25
CA ILE A 152 3.64 -10.31 -9.25
C ILE A 152 4.24 -10.53 -10.64
N PRO A 153 4.52 -9.46 -11.41
CA PRO A 153 4.97 -9.60 -12.79
C PRO A 153 6.28 -10.37 -12.81
N ARG A 154 6.26 -11.55 -13.43
CA ARG A 154 7.43 -12.41 -13.59
C ARG A 154 8.37 -11.79 -14.62
N ALA A 155 9.58 -11.47 -14.18
CA ALA A 155 10.65 -10.92 -15.01
C ALA A 155 11.76 -11.95 -15.14
N TYR A 156 11.92 -12.54 -16.33
CA TYR A 156 13.06 -13.39 -16.62
C TYR A 156 14.32 -12.53 -16.75
N VAL A 157 15.37 -12.91 -16.04
CA VAL A 157 16.64 -12.17 -15.99
C VAL A 157 17.63 -12.82 -16.93
N THR A 158 18.08 -12.06 -17.94
CA THR A 158 19.18 -12.47 -18.83
C THR A 158 20.29 -11.41 -18.81
N ALA A 159 21.53 -11.85 -18.97
CA ALA A 159 22.70 -10.99 -19.06
C ALA A 159 23.80 -11.75 -19.81
N ALA A 160 24.81 -11.03 -20.30
CA ALA A 160 26.06 -11.65 -20.72
C ALA A 160 26.84 -12.12 -19.47
N TRP A 161 26.43 -13.26 -18.91
CA TRP A 161 26.96 -13.78 -17.65
C TRP A 161 28.46 -14.08 -17.72
N ASP A 162 29.17 -13.79 -16.62
CA ASP A 162 30.56 -14.19 -16.46
C ASP A 162 30.72 -15.72 -16.51
N LYS A 163 31.82 -16.20 -17.08
CA LYS A 163 32.14 -17.64 -17.13
C LYS A 163 32.47 -18.21 -15.75
N ASN A 164 32.89 -17.36 -14.81
CA ASN A 164 33.07 -17.70 -13.40
C ASN A 164 31.71 -17.77 -12.71
N PRO A 165 31.29 -18.96 -12.25
CA PRO A 165 29.98 -19.13 -11.62
C PRO A 165 29.77 -18.30 -10.35
N VAL A 166 30.84 -17.92 -9.65
CA VAL A 166 30.75 -17.09 -8.44
C VAL A 166 30.36 -15.66 -8.82
N VAL A 167 31.05 -15.09 -9.81
CA VAL A 167 30.81 -13.72 -10.30
C VAL A 167 29.41 -13.62 -10.91
N ALA A 168 29.05 -14.58 -11.78
CA ALA A 168 27.72 -14.61 -12.40
C ALA A 168 26.58 -14.66 -11.36
N LYS A 169 26.77 -15.38 -10.24
CA LYS A 169 25.78 -15.41 -9.15
C LYS A 169 25.68 -14.09 -8.40
N GLU A 170 26.80 -13.43 -8.14
CA GLU A 170 26.81 -12.12 -7.48
C GLU A 170 26.11 -11.06 -8.34
N GLU A 171 26.40 -11.03 -9.64
CA GLU A 171 25.71 -10.17 -10.60
C GLU A 171 24.21 -10.49 -10.67
N ALA A 172 23.87 -11.77 -10.77
CA ALA A 172 22.47 -12.22 -10.78
C ALA A 172 21.72 -11.77 -9.52
N ARG A 173 22.33 -11.89 -8.33
CA ARG A 173 21.74 -11.41 -7.07
C ARG A 173 21.51 -9.90 -7.10
N LYS A 174 22.47 -9.14 -7.62
CA LYS A 174 22.33 -7.68 -7.76
C LYS A 174 21.12 -7.33 -8.64
N TYR A 175 21.04 -7.88 -9.84
CA TYR A 175 19.94 -7.60 -10.77
C TYR A 175 18.57 -8.05 -10.22
N CYS A 176 18.52 -9.23 -9.60
CA CYS A 176 17.29 -9.70 -8.96
C CYS A 176 16.85 -8.78 -7.82
N SER A 177 17.80 -8.24 -7.03
CA SER A 177 17.49 -7.31 -5.93
C SER A 177 16.94 -6.00 -6.45
N GLU A 178 17.49 -5.48 -7.56
CA GLU A 178 16.96 -4.29 -8.22
C GLU A 178 15.52 -4.51 -8.71
N LEU A 179 15.24 -5.65 -9.36
CA LEU A 179 13.88 -6.00 -9.81
C LEU A 179 12.88 -6.20 -8.66
N ILE A 180 13.30 -6.79 -7.55
CA ILE A 180 12.47 -6.93 -6.35
C ILE A 180 12.10 -5.55 -5.79
N ARG A 181 13.04 -4.61 -5.76
CA ARG A 181 12.81 -3.23 -5.31
C ARG A 181 11.77 -2.51 -6.17
N GLU A 182 11.71 -2.83 -7.46
CA GLU A 182 10.70 -2.31 -8.39
C GLU A 182 9.40 -3.16 -8.44
N GLY A 183 9.23 -4.13 -7.54
CA GLY A 183 7.99 -4.91 -7.42
C GLY A 183 7.82 -6.06 -8.41
N TYR A 184 8.90 -6.54 -9.03
CA TYR A 184 8.89 -7.72 -9.91
C TYR A 184 9.26 -9.00 -9.18
N LEU A 185 8.80 -10.14 -9.71
CA LEU A 185 9.27 -11.47 -9.31
C LEU A 185 10.38 -11.89 -10.28
N PRO A 186 11.67 -11.79 -9.89
CA PRO A 186 12.76 -12.17 -10.77
C PRO A 186 12.82 -13.69 -10.94
N LEU A 187 12.90 -14.12 -12.20
CA LEU A 187 13.16 -15.50 -12.60
C LEU A 187 14.56 -15.54 -13.22
N CYS A 188 15.57 -15.79 -12.40
CA CYS A 188 16.96 -15.88 -12.87
C CYS A 188 17.41 -17.35 -12.95
N PRO A 189 17.66 -17.90 -14.13
CA PRO A 189 18.12 -19.29 -14.28
C PRO A 189 19.45 -19.59 -13.58
N VAL A 190 20.35 -18.61 -13.51
CA VAL A 190 21.65 -18.75 -12.81
C VAL A 190 21.44 -19.09 -11.33
N LEU A 191 20.46 -18.45 -10.68
CA LEU A 191 20.13 -18.68 -9.28
C LEU A 191 19.15 -19.84 -9.10
N ALA A 192 18.13 -19.94 -9.95
CA ALA A 192 17.08 -20.96 -9.86
C ALA A 192 17.62 -22.38 -10.01
N PHE A 193 18.70 -22.54 -10.78
CA PHE A 193 19.30 -23.84 -11.08
C PHE A 193 20.69 -24.04 -10.47
N ASP A 194 21.06 -23.22 -9.48
CA ASP A 194 22.35 -23.32 -8.82
C ASP A 194 22.53 -24.68 -8.11
N GLY A 195 23.62 -25.39 -8.43
CA GLY A 195 23.94 -26.71 -7.84
C GLY A 195 23.00 -27.85 -8.23
N ILE A 196 22.05 -27.63 -9.16
CA ILE A 196 21.06 -28.64 -9.56
C ILE A 196 21.57 -29.52 -10.71
N PHE A 197 22.23 -28.92 -11.70
CA PHE A 197 22.72 -29.60 -12.90
C PHE A 197 24.23 -29.85 -12.82
N SER A 198 24.66 -31.00 -13.31
CA SER A 198 26.09 -31.29 -13.45
C SER A 198 26.69 -30.44 -14.57
N THR A 199 27.93 -30.00 -14.36
CA THR A 199 28.68 -29.18 -15.32
C THR A 199 29.44 -30.02 -16.36
N GLU A 200 29.51 -31.33 -16.17
CA GLU A 200 30.37 -32.22 -16.96
C GLU A 200 29.63 -32.95 -18.08
N ASP A 201 28.30 -33.08 -18.01
CA ASP A 201 27.53 -33.88 -18.96
C ASP A 201 26.62 -33.04 -19.85
N THR A 202 26.63 -33.36 -21.15
CA THR A 202 25.90 -32.64 -22.19
C THR A 202 24.38 -32.69 -22.01
N GLU A 203 23.85 -33.79 -21.47
CA GLU A 203 22.41 -33.94 -21.23
C GLU A 203 21.91 -32.99 -20.13
N SER A 204 22.67 -32.79 -19.04
CA SER A 204 22.38 -31.80 -18.01
C SER A 204 22.38 -30.38 -18.56
N HIS A 205 23.36 -30.03 -19.41
CA HIS A 205 23.40 -28.72 -20.08
C HIS A 205 22.16 -28.49 -20.95
N LYS A 206 21.77 -29.50 -21.74
CA LYS A 206 20.57 -29.46 -22.56
C LYS A 206 19.31 -29.29 -21.73
N ARG A 207 19.18 -30.07 -20.64
CA ARG A 207 17.99 -30.02 -19.77
C ARG A 207 17.89 -28.70 -19.01
N ARG A 208 19.02 -28.15 -18.55
CA ARG A 208 19.07 -26.80 -17.97
C ARG A 208 18.56 -25.77 -18.96
N ARG A 209 19.01 -25.84 -20.23
CA ARG A 209 18.54 -24.93 -21.29
C ARG A 209 17.03 -25.04 -21.50
N GLU A 210 16.51 -26.25 -21.69
CA GLU A 210 15.07 -26.50 -21.87
C GLU A 210 14.22 -25.94 -20.71
N MET A 211 14.68 -26.10 -19.47
CA MET A 211 13.98 -25.57 -18.29
C MET A 211 14.07 -24.04 -18.18
N SER A 212 15.21 -23.43 -18.55
CA SER A 212 15.34 -21.97 -18.66
C SER A 212 14.38 -21.39 -19.69
N GLU A 213 14.23 -22.06 -20.85
CA GLU A 213 13.28 -21.62 -21.87
C GLU A 213 11.82 -21.70 -21.39
N ASP A 214 11.44 -22.72 -20.62
CA ASP A 214 10.10 -22.81 -20.01
C ASP A 214 9.87 -21.69 -18.97
N LEU A 215 10.88 -21.36 -18.15
CA LEU A 215 10.83 -20.20 -17.25
C LEU A 215 10.60 -18.90 -18.04
N LEU A 216 11.35 -18.69 -19.13
CA LEU A 216 11.23 -17.51 -19.98
C LEU A 216 9.84 -17.40 -20.60
N ARG A 217 9.29 -18.49 -21.15
CA ARG A 217 7.94 -18.50 -21.77
C ARG A 217 6.82 -18.20 -20.78
N ARG A 218 7.02 -18.44 -19.49
CA ARG A 218 6.06 -18.15 -18.41
C ARG A 218 6.24 -16.76 -17.81
N ALA A 219 7.31 -16.07 -18.16
CA ALA A 219 7.55 -14.70 -17.74
C ALA A 219 6.66 -13.72 -18.53
N ARG A 220 6.35 -12.59 -17.91
CA ARG A 220 5.69 -11.45 -18.57
C ARG A 220 6.71 -10.57 -19.28
N PHE A 221 7.90 -10.46 -18.68
CA PHE A 221 9.01 -9.64 -19.14
C PHE A 221 10.28 -10.48 -19.29
N LEU A 222 11.04 -10.20 -20.35
CA LEU A 222 12.46 -10.52 -20.46
C LEU A 222 13.21 -9.22 -20.15
N VAL A 223 14.01 -9.24 -19.10
CA VAL A 223 14.84 -8.11 -18.67
C VAL A 223 16.29 -8.42 -19.03
N ILE A 224 16.85 -7.61 -19.93
CA ILE A 224 18.25 -7.66 -20.33
C ILE A 224 19.04 -6.80 -19.34
N CYS A 225 19.94 -7.42 -18.59
CA CYS A 225 20.77 -6.78 -17.58
C CYS A 225 22.22 -6.66 -18.07
N GLY A 226 22.88 -5.58 -17.66
CA GLY A 226 24.25 -5.28 -18.09
C GLY A 226 24.31 -4.56 -19.44
N LYS A 227 25.54 -4.20 -19.86
CA LYS A 227 25.78 -3.39 -21.07
C LYS A 227 26.07 -4.21 -22.32
N GLU A 228 26.44 -5.47 -22.14
CA GLU A 228 26.87 -6.35 -23.22
C GLU A 228 25.79 -7.39 -23.54
N GLN A 229 25.71 -7.81 -24.81
CA GLN A 229 24.84 -8.88 -25.27
C GLN A 229 25.69 -9.92 -25.98
N ASN A 230 25.57 -11.18 -25.56
CA ASN A 230 26.21 -12.32 -26.19
C ASN A 230 25.16 -13.16 -26.96
N ASP A 231 25.59 -14.27 -27.56
CA ASP A 231 24.70 -15.15 -28.32
C ASP A 231 23.55 -15.71 -27.46
N GLU A 232 23.79 -16.00 -26.18
CA GLU A 232 22.76 -16.49 -25.26
C GLU A 232 21.66 -15.44 -25.02
N VAL A 233 22.04 -14.17 -24.80
CA VAL A 233 21.07 -13.07 -24.66
C VAL A 233 20.26 -12.89 -25.95
N ASN A 234 20.90 -12.99 -27.12
CA ASN A 234 20.21 -12.89 -28.41
C ASN A 234 19.22 -14.04 -28.63
N ASP A 235 19.59 -15.26 -28.25
CA ASP A 235 18.71 -16.43 -28.27
C ASP A 235 17.48 -16.22 -27.36
N ASP A 236 17.68 -15.74 -26.13
CA ASP A 236 16.60 -15.41 -25.19
C ASP A 236 15.65 -14.35 -25.78
N ILE A 237 16.18 -13.30 -26.41
CA ILE A 237 15.37 -12.26 -27.08
C ILE A 237 14.52 -12.87 -28.20
N ALA A 238 15.09 -13.77 -29.00
CA ALA A 238 14.36 -14.44 -30.08
C ALA A 238 13.21 -15.30 -29.53
N ILE A 239 13.46 -16.06 -28.46
CA ILE A 239 12.45 -16.89 -27.78
C ILE A 239 11.35 -16.01 -27.19
N ALA A 240 11.72 -14.93 -26.49
CA ALA A 240 10.79 -13.99 -25.87
C ALA A 240 9.86 -13.37 -26.92
N ARG A 241 10.39 -12.88 -28.04
CA ARG A 241 9.59 -12.33 -29.15
C ARG A 241 8.61 -13.35 -29.71
N LYS A 242 9.06 -14.59 -29.94
CA LYS A 242 8.19 -15.68 -30.42
C LYS A 242 7.08 -16.01 -29.42
N ALA A 243 7.38 -15.95 -28.12
CA ALA A 243 6.44 -16.20 -27.03
C ALA A 243 5.57 -14.99 -26.65
N LYS A 244 5.74 -13.83 -27.32
CA LYS A 244 5.08 -12.55 -26.99
C LYS A 244 5.36 -12.05 -25.57
N VAL A 245 6.55 -12.36 -25.05
CA VAL A 245 7.10 -11.79 -23.81
C VAL A 245 7.63 -10.40 -24.10
N ILE A 246 7.40 -9.44 -23.19
CA ILE A 246 7.85 -8.06 -23.36
C ILE A 246 9.36 -8.00 -23.11
N VAL A 247 10.13 -7.54 -24.10
CA VAL A 247 11.59 -7.38 -23.98
C VAL A 247 11.90 -5.95 -23.54
N THR A 248 12.67 -5.81 -22.47
CA THR A 248 13.11 -4.53 -21.92
C THR A 248 14.53 -4.64 -21.37
N SER A 249 15.21 -3.50 -21.15
CA SER A 249 16.46 -3.48 -20.38
C SER A 249 16.16 -3.26 -18.89
N LEU A 250 17.15 -3.54 -18.05
CA LEU A 250 17.07 -3.24 -16.62
C LEU A 250 16.87 -1.74 -16.38
N GLU A 251 17.59 -0.87 -17.12
CA GLU A 251 17.41 0.59 -17.04
C GLU A 251 15.98 1.02 -17.39
N GLY A 252 15.37 0.38 -18.38
CA GLY A 252 13.99 0.66 -18.77
C GLY A 252 12.94 0.25 -17.72
N VAL A 253 13.30 -0.63 -16.79
CA VAL A 253 12.41 -1.08 -15.70
C VAL A 253 12.60 -0.25 -14.44
N ILE A 254 13.85 0.06 -14.08
CA ILE A 254 14.17 0.80 -12.86
C ILE A 254 13.97 2.32 -12.98
N GLY A 255 13.72 2.83 -14.19
CA GLY A 255 13.36 4.22 -14.42
C GLY A 255 14.36 5.21 -13.82
N TYR A 256 15.53 5.38 -14.44
CA TYR A 256 16.41 6.49 -14.07
C TYR A 256 15.83 7.81 -14.60
N GLU A 257 15.65 8.78 -13.69
CA GLU A 257 15.54 10.22 -14.00
C GLU A 257 16.82 10.75 -14.67
#